data_AF-A0A2V5L4U5-F1
#
_entry.id   AF-A0A2V5L4U5-F1
#
_cell.length_a   1.000
_cell.length_b   1.000
_cell.length_c   1.000
_cell.angle_alpha   90.00
_cell.angle_beta   90.00
_cell.angle_gamma   90.00
#
_symmetry.space_group_name_H-M   'P 1'
#
loop_
_entity.id
_entity.type
_entity.pdbx_description
1 polymer ?
#
loop_
_entity_poly.entity_id
_entity_poly.type
_entity_poly.pdbx_seq_one_letter_code
_entity_poly.pdbx_strand_id
1 'polypeptide(L)'
;MGLSLEDFVAAVGREWDESSFMGRGSLPAQWRVRLRLYHLRLAEPGWWVDIGHRETLAAVRRILGEDLHAATGCAEVTLAELHAPNREVTTRIASWLRGLVLDDGTRALGIRYNSKFGGECFAYWLRRRDDGLGNESLHSESEAAIILRTDALHIAAKRLGMRCF
;
A
#
# COMPACT_ATOMS: atom_id res chain seq x y z
N MET A 1 35.33 -4.68 10.79
CA MET A 1 35.43 -3.71 9.68
C MET A 1 34.34 -4.06 8.68
N GLY A 2 33.37 -3.16 8.49
CA GLY A 2 32.28 -3.36 7.52
C GLY A 2 32.70 -2.85 6.15
N LEU A 3 32.22 -3.51 5.10
CA LEU A 3 32.35 -3.05 3.71
C LEU A 3 31.73 -1.64 3.58
N SER A 4 32.27 -0.84 2.66
CA SER A 4 31.55 0.37 2.23
C SER A 4 30.25 -0.02 1.53
N LEU A 5 29.26 0.87 1.49
CA LEU A 5 28.00 0.62 0.77
C LEU A 5 28.26 0.30 -0.71
N GLU A 6 29.20 0.99 -1.34
CA GLU A 6 29.58 0.76 -2.73
C GLU A 6 30.18 -0.63 -2.93
N ASP A 7 31.13 -1.03 -2.07
CA ASP A 7 31.77 -2.35 -2.16
C ASP A 7 30.77 -3.49 -1.91
N PHE A 8 29.85 -3.28 -0.96
CA PHE A 8 28.78 -4.23 -0.67
C PHE A 8 27.83 -4.37 -1.86
N VAL A 9 27.39 -3.25 -2.44
CA VAL A 9 26.52 -3.25 -3.62
C VAL A 9 27.22 -3.91 -4.81
N ALA A 10 28.51 -3.65 -5.04
CA ALA A 10 29.28 -4.27 -6.11
C ALA A 10 29.44 -5.79 -5.91
N ALA A 11 29.72 -6.24 -4.69
CA ALA A 11 29.84 -7.67 -4.35
C ALA A 11 28.53 -8.42 -4.61
N VAL A 12 27.40 -7.91 -4.09
CA VAL A 12 26.08 -8.51 -4.35
C VAL A 12 25.73 -8.45 -5.85
N GLY A 13 26.20 -7.42 -6.57
CA GLY A 13 26.00 -7.31 -8.02
C GLY A 13 26.66 -8.46 -8.78
N ARG A 14 27.93 -8.74 -8.48
CA ARG A 14 28.66 -9.86 -9.10
C ARG A 14 28.03 -11.21 -8.79
N GLU A 15 27.71 -11.47 -7.52
CA GLU A 15 27.06 -12.73 -7.11
C GLU A 15 25.70 -12.93 -7.81
N TRP A 16 24.94 -11.84 -7.98
CA TRP A 16 23.64 -11.89 -8.66
C TRP A 16 23.78 -12.16 -10.16
N ASP A 17 24.73 -11.50 -10.82
CA ASP A 17 24.99 -11.69 -12.25
C ASP A 17 25.56 -13.09 -12.55
N GLU A 18 26.32 -13.68 -11.61
CA GLU A 18 26.78 -15.08 -11.69
C GLU A 18 25.63 -16.09 -11.50
N SER A 19 24.66 -15.75 -10.65
CA SER A 19 23.56 -16.65 -10.26
C SER A 19 22.30 -16.52 -11.11
N SER A 20 22.21 -15.50 -11.98
CA SER A 20 21.00 -15.21 -12.75
C SER A 20 21.32 -14.81 -14.19
N PHE A 21 20.61 -15.42 -15.14
CA PHE A 21 20.61 -14.97 -16.55
C PHE A 21 20.00 -13.57 -16.73
N MET A 22 19.25 -13.08 -15.75
CA MET A 22 18.69 -11.73 -15.77
C MET A 22 19.55 -10.82 -14.88
N GLY A 23 20.22 -9.84 -15.50
CA GLY A 23 21.03 -8.88 -14.76
C GLY A 23 20.20 -8.11 -13.73
N ARG A 24 20.87 -7.58 -12.71
CA ARG A 24 20.23 -6.86 -11.59
C ARG A 24 19.21 -5.80 -12.03
N GLY A 25 18.11 -5.68 -11.30
CA GLY A 25 17.02 -4.73 -11.58
C GLY A 25 16.12 -5.11 -12.75
N SER A 26 16.26 -6.30 -13.34
CA SER A 26 15.40 -6.74 -14.44
C SER A 26 14.09 -7.35 -13.93
N LEU A 27 12.97 -6.95 -14.53
CA LEU A 27 11.65 -7.51 -14.26
C LEU A 27 11.33 -8.63 -15.27
N PRO A 28 11.16 -9.89 -14.84
CA PRO A 28 10.85 -11.00 -15.75
C PRO A 28 9.53 -10.80 -16.50
N ALA A 29 9.50 -11.12 -17.80
CA ALA A 29 8.28 -11.04 -18.60
C ALA A 29 7.11 -11.84 -18.00
N GLN A 30 7.41 -12.99 -17.37
CA GLN A 30 6.42 -13.81 -16.66
C GLN A 30 5.66 -13.05 -15.58
N TRP A 31 6.27 -12.06 -14.92
CA TRP A 31 5.58 -11.24 -13.91
C TRP A 31 4.44 -10.46 -14.55
N ARG A 32 4.69 -9.88 -15.74
CA ARG A 32 3.71 -9.10 -16.50
C ARG A 32 2.61 -9.98 -17.09
N VAL A 33 2.95 -11.21 -17.49
CA VAL A 33 1.99 -12.17 -18.08
C VAL A 33 1.05 -12.78 -17.04
N ARG A 34 1.53 -12.98 -15.80
CA ARG A 34 0.72 -13.58 -14.72
C ARG A 34 -0.21 -12.60 -14.03
N LEU A 35 0.02 -11.30 -14.18
CA LEU A 35 -0.73 -10.25 -13.52
C LEU A 35 -1.58 -9.46 -14.52
N ARG A 36 -2.68 -8.90 -14.03
CA ARG A 36 -3.57 -8.04 -14.80
C ARG A 36 -3.86 -6.77 -14.03
N LEU A 37 -4.14 -5.70 -14.77
CA LEU A 37 -4.70 -4.48 -14.22
C LEU A 37 -6.22 -4.59 -14.29
N TYR A 38 -6.88 -4.24 -13.19
CA TYR A 38 -8.33 -4.21 -13.12
C TYR A 38 -8.77 -2.79 -12.82
N HIS A 39 -9.71 -2.28 -13.61
CA HIS A 39 -10.49 -1.12 -13.22
C HIS A 39 -11.67 -1.61 -12.40
N LEU A 40 -11.75 -1.15 -11.16
CA LEU A 40 -12.78 -1.58 -10.21
C LEU A 40 -13.73 -0.42 -9.96
N ARG A 41 -15.02 -0.73 -9.88
CA ARG A 41 -16.06 0.20 -9.48
C ARG A 41 -16.84 -0.35 -8.30
N LEU A 42 -17.09 0.53 -7.35
CA LEU A 42 -18.00 0.29 -6.24
C LEU A 42 -19.44 0.51 -6.72
N ALA A 43 -20.34 -0.40 -6.36
CA ALA A 43 -21.75 -0.29 -6.72
C ALA A 43 -22.44 0.88 -6.01
N GLU A 44 -22.01 1.18 -4.78
CA GLU A 44 -22.57 2.25 -3.97
C GLU A 44 -21.48 3.28 -3.63
N PRO A 45 -21.80 4.59 -3.70
CA PRO A 45 -20.91 5.64 -3.20
C PRO A 45 -20.83 5.59 -1.68
N GLY A 46 -19.76 6.12 -1.11
CA GLY A 46 -19.60 6.19 0.34
C GLY A 46 -18.32 6.91 0.74
N TRP A 47 -18.16 7.05 2.06
CA TRP A 47 -17.07 7.82 2.63
C TRP A 47 -15.76 7.05 2.71
N TRP A 48 -14.67 7.75 2.40
CA TRP A 48 -13.31 7.27 2.60
C TRP A 48 -12.64 8.11 3.68
N VAL A 49 -12.07 7.48 4.68
CA VAL A 49 -11.30 8.21 5.70
C VAL A 49 -9.94 8.58 5.11
N ASP A 50 -9.64 9.87 5.06
CA ASP A 50 -8.27 10.33 4.80
C ASP A 50 -7.43 10.15 6.06
N ILE A 51 -6.60 9.12 6.08
CA ILE A 51 -5.76 8.82 7.25
C ILE A 51 -4.63 9.86 7.42
N GLY A 52 -4.26 10.57 6.35
CA GLY A 52 -3.24 11.61 6.38
C GLY A 52 -3.78 13.00 6.73
N HIS A 53 -5.10 13.17 6.81
CA HIS A 53 -5.70 14.46 7.13
C HIS A 53 -5.37 14.87 8.56
N ARG A 54 -5.10 16.16 8.77
CA ARG A 54 -4.69 16.72 10.07
C ARG A 54 -5.67 16.36 11.19
N GLU A 55 -6.97 16.48 10.94
CA GLU A 55 -8.00 16.19 11.94
C GLU A 55 -8.09 14.69 12.26
N THR A 56 -7.85 13.82 11.26
CA THR A 56 -7.76 12.37 11.49
C THR A 56 -6.58 12.04 12.39
N LEU A 57 -5.40 12.60 12.09
CA LEU A 57 -4.19 12.40 12.89
C LEU A 57 -4.38 12.92 14.33
N ALA A 58 -5.01 14.08 14.50
CA ALA A 58 -5.32 14.64 15.81
C ALA A 58 -6.27 13.71 16.61
N ALA A 59 -7.30 13.16 15.95
CA ALA A 59 -8.21 12.20 16.58
C ALA A 59 -7.49 10.90 16.97
N VAL A 60 -6.65 10.35 16.09
CA VAL A 60 -5.85 9.15 16.38
C VAL A 60 -4.92 9.37 17.57
N ARG A 61 -4.18 10.48 17.62
CA ARG A 61 -3.29 10.79 18.74
C ARG A 61 -4.04 10.89 20.05
N ARG A 62 -5.19 11.57 20.04
CA ARG A 62 -6.02 11.78 21.22
C ARG A 62 -6.65 10.49 21.76
N ILE A 63 -7.06 9.59 20.88
CA ILE A 63 -7.85 8.41 21.24
C ILE A 63 -6.98 7.15 21.39
N LEU A 64 -6.02 6.95 20.49
CA LEU A 64 -5.19 5.74 20.43
C LEU A 64 -3.74 5.98 20.83
N GLY A 65 -3.32 7.22 21.12
CA GLY A 65 -1.90 7.56 21.29
C GLY A 65 -1.20 6.70 22.34
N GLU A 66 -1.79 6.59 23.54
CA GLU A 66 -1.23 5.79 24.64
C GLU A 66 -1.20 4.30 24.30
N ASP A 67 -2.29 3.75 23.77
CA ASP A 67 -2.38 2.34 23.38
C ASP A 67 -1.38 1.99 22.26
N LEU A 68 -1.21 2.88 21.28
CA LEU A 68 -0.24 2.71 20.20
C LEU A 68 1.18 2.78 20.74
N HIS A 69 1.46 3.71 21.65
CA HIS A 69 2.78 3.80 22.28
C HIS A 69 3.09 2.53 23.08
N ALA A 70 2.17 2.08 23.93
CA ALA A 70 2.34 0.88 24.74
C ALA A 70 2.52 -0.39 23.89
N ALA A 71 1.77 -0.52 22.80
CA ALA A 71 1.83 -1.71 21.95
C ALA A 71 3.02 -1.72 20.97
N THR A 72 3.44 -0.55 20.47
CA THR A 72 4.34 -0.47 19.30
C THR A 72 5.60 0.35 19.53
N GLY A 73 5.72 1.02 20.68
CA GLY A 73 6.77 2.00 20.98
C GLY A 73 6.62 3.33 20.23
N CYS A 74 5.57 3.50 19.42
CA CYS A 74 5.30 4.71 18.67
C CYS A 74 4.86 5.86 19.60
N ALA A 75 5.78 6.77 19.94
CA ALA A 75 5.50 7.89 20.84
C ALA A 75 4.48 8.90 20.29
N GLU A 76 4.53 9.18 18.99
CA GLU A 76 3.58 10.08 18.34
C GLU A 76 3.25 9.58 16.93
N VAL A 77 1.98 9.60 16.56
CA VAL A 77 1.55 9.24 15.20
C VAL A 77 1.61 10.47 14.31
N THR A 78 2.57 10.56 13.40
CA THR A 78 2.61 11.59 12.35
C THR A 78 2.46 10.97 10.97
N LEU A 79 2.49 11.79 9.90
CA LEU A 79 2.58 11.30 8.54
C LEU A 79 3.80 10.38 8.33
N ALA A 80 4.91 10.63 9.03
CA ALA A 80 6.09 9.79 8.94
C ALA A 80 5.79 8.36 9.41
N GLU A 81 5.12 8.20 10.55
CA GLU A 81 4.76 6.90 11.11
C GLU A 81 3.73 6.15 10.24
N LEU A 82 2.83 6.88 9.56
CA LEU A 82 1.92 6.26 8.59
C LEU A 82 2.64 5.68 7.36
N HIS A 83 3.82 6.20 7.02
CA HIS A 83 4.65 5.69 5.92
C HIS A 83 5.81 4.79 6.40
N ALA A 84 5.98 4.64 7.71
CA ALA A 84 7.02 3.84 8.32
C ALA A 84 6.82 2.34 8.05
N PRO A 85 7.89 1.53 8.15
CA PRO A 85 7.80 0.09 7.98
C PRO A 85 7.00 -0.60 9.10
N ASN A 86 6.77 0.05 10.24
CA ASN A 86 5.99 -0.52 11.35
C ASN A 86 4.51 -0.66 10.97
N ARG A 87 4.14 -1.85 10.48
CA ARG A 87 2.78 -2.17 10.04
C ARG A 87 1.79 -2.33 11.17
N GLU A 88 2.26 -2.56 12.39
CA GLU A 88 1.36 -2.69 13.53
C GLU A 88 0.64 -1.37 13.84
N VAL A 89 1.36 -0.25 13.78
CA VAL A 89 0.78 1.10 13.95
C VAL A 89 -0.35 1.33 12.95
N THR A 90 -0.06 1.18 11.66
CA THR A 90 -1.05 1.43 10.59
C THR A 90 -2.21 0.45 10.62
N THR A 91 -1.97 -0.81 10.99
CA THR A 91 -3.04 -1.83 11.12
C THR A 91 -3.95 -1.54 12.29
N ARG A 92 -3.42 -1.15 13.46
CA ARG A 92 -4.23 -0.80 14.64
C ARG A 92 -5.10 0.43 14.37
N ILE A 93 -4.55 1.46 13.74
CA ILE A 93 -5.30 2.65 13.33
C ILE A 93 -6.42 2.26 12.35
N ALA A 94 -6.11 1.48 11.31
CA ALA A 94 -7.10 1.03 10.33
C ALA A 94 -8.22 0.19 10.97
N SER A 95 -7.88 -0.68 11.93
CA SER A 95 -8.85 -1.50 12.67
C SER A 95 -9.77 -0.66 13.54
N TRP A 96 -9.24 0.35 14.23
CA TRP A 96 -10.05 1.29 14.99
C TRP A 96 -10.99 2.09 14.08
N LEU A 97 -10.46 2.67 12.99
CA LEU A 97 -11.25 3.40 11.99
C LEU A 97 -12.37 2.53 11.38
N ARG A 98 -12.10 1.24 11.15
CA ARG A 98 -13.11 0.27 10.67
C ARG A 98 -14.29 0.13 11.64
N GLY A 99 -14.09 0.37 12.94
CA GLY A 99 -15.14 0.27 13.95
C GLY A 99 -16.08 1.48 14.03
N LEU A 100 -15.70 2.62 13.44
CA LEU A 100 -16.42 3.88 13.60
C LEU A 100 -17.71 3.92 12.76
N VAL A 101 -18.70 4.59 13.32
CA VAL A 101 -19.93 5.03 12.64
C VAL A 101 -19.83 6.54 12.47
N LEU A 102 -20.09 7.03 11.26
CA LEU A 102 -20.04 8.43 10.90
C LEU A 102 -21.30 9.17 11.37
N ASP A 103 -21.28 10.49 11.33
CA ASP A 103 -22.38 11.34 11.82
C ASP A 103 -23.71 11.10 11.06
N ASP A 104 -23.63 10.63 9.81
CA ASP A 104 -24.80 10.24 9.00
C ASP A 104 -25.31 8.81 9.29
N GLY A 105 -24.73 8.14 10.29
CA GLY A 105 -25.06 6.76 10.67
C GLY A 105 -24.43 5.69 9.78
N THR A 106 -23.70 6.07 8.73
CA THR A 106 -23.03 5.12 7.84
C THR A 106 -21.67 4.70 8.39
N ARG A 107 -21.04 3.70 7.77
CA ARG A 107 -19.64 3.33 8.02
C ARG A 107 -18.82 3.71 6.80
N ALA A 108 -17.60 4.20 7.02
CA ALA A 108 -16.67 4.42 5.93
C ALA A 108 -16.39 3.10 5.17
N LEU A 109 -16.20 3.23 3.86
CA LEU A 109 -15.85 2.14 2.93
C LEU A 109 -14.43 1.63 3.16
N GLY A 110 -13.54 2.52 3.58
CA GLY A 110 -12.13 2.25 3.72
C GLY A 110 -11.34 3.50 4.09
N ILE A 111 -10.04 3.39 3.87
CA ILE A 111 -9.06 4.46 4.08
C ILE A 111 -8.43 4.84 2.74
N ARG A 112 -8.32 6.15 2.49
CA ARG A 112 -7.48 6.72 1.44
C ARG A 112 -6.16 7.20 2.05
N TYR A 113 -5.07 7.02 1.32
CA TYR A 113 -3.74 7.41 1.77
C TYR A 113 -2.82 7.69 0.58
N ASN A 114 -1.82 8.54 0.77
CA ASN A 114 -0.80 8.76 -0.24
C ASN A 114 0.27 7.66 -0.17
N SER A 115 0.68 7.11 -1.30
CA SER A 115 1.77 6.14 -1.33
C SER A 115 3.12 6.83 -1.15
N LYS A 116 4.05 6.20 -0.43
CA LYS A 116 5.47 6.62 -0.38
C LYS A 116 6.13 6.65 -1.77
N PHE A 117 5.58 5.87 -2.70
CA PHE A 117 6.00 5.83 -4.11
C PHE A 117 5.18 6.76 -5.00
N GLY A 118 4.40 7.67 -4.42
CA GLY A 118 3.54 8.63 -5.11
C GLY A 118 2.20 8.04 -5.55
N GLY A 119 1.23 8.93 -5.74
CA GLY A 119 -0.15 8.58 -6.08
C GLY A 119 -1.02 8.35 -4.84
N GLU A 120 -2.33 8.47 -5.07
CA GLU A 120 -3.35 8.15 -4.08
C GLU A 120 -3.63 6.64 -4.11
N CYS A 121 -3.80 6.06 -2.93
CA CYS A 121 -4.14 4.65 -2.75
C CYS A 121 -5.34 4.52 -1.84
N PHE A 122 -6.09 3.45 -2.06
CA PHE A 122 -7.30 3.13 -1.33
C PHE A 122 -7.18 1.72 -0.74
N ALA A 123 -7.49 1.58 0.54
CA ALA A 123 -7.63 0.29 1.20
C ALA A 123 -9.10 0.11 1.60
N TYR A 124 -9.79 -0.76 0.86
CA TYR A 124 -11.21 -1.06 1.01
C TYR A 124 -11.45 -2.15 2.04
N TRP A 125 -12.40 -1.97 2.95
CA TRP A 125 -12.80 -3.03 3.87
C TRP A 125 -13.84 -3.95 3.22
N LEU A 126 -13.50 -5.22 3.08
CA LEU A 126 -14.38 -6.26 2.55
C LEU A 126 -15.37 -6.73 3.62
N ARG A 127 -16.23 -5.82 4.09
CA ARG A 127 -17.12 -6.09 5.24
C ARG A 127 -18.13 -7.18 4.96
N ARG A 128 -18.72 -7.23 3.76
CA ARG A 128 -19.71 -8.27 3.42
C ARG A 128 -19.06 -9.64 3.48
N ARG A 129 -17.81 -9.76 3.01
CA ARG A 129 -17.01 -10.97 3.11
C ARG A 129 -16.67 -11.30 4.56
N ASP A 130 -16.21 -10.33 5.32
CA ASP A 130 -15.86 -10.50 6.74
C ASP A 130 -17.07 -10.95 7.58
N ASP A 131 -18.26 -10.42 7.26
CA ASP A 131 -19.53 -10.71 7.94
C ASP A 131 -20.23 -11.96 7.38
N GLY A 132 -19.61 -12.68 6.43
CA GLY A 132 -20.16 -13.91 5.83
C GLY A 132 -21.36 -13.70 4.89
N LEU A 133 -21.60 -12.46 4.45
CA LEU A 133 -22.72 -12.04 3.58
C LEU A 133 -22.44 -12.23 2.08
N GLY A 134 -21.35 -12.91 1.72
CA GLY A 134 -20.97 -13.23 0.35
C GLY A 134 -20.12 -12.15 -0.33
N ASN A 135 -20.32 -11.98 -1.65
CA ASN A 135 -19.49 -11.08 -2.45
C ASN A 135 -19.69 -9.61 -2.07
N GLU A 136 -18.63 -8.83 -2.23
CA GLU A 136 -18.68 -7.38 -2.07
C GLU A 136 -19.46 -6.71 -3.18
N SER A 137 -19.95 -5.51 -2.89
CA SER A 137 -20.54 -4.58 -3.86
C SER A 137 -19.44 -3.89 -4.70
N LEU A 138 -18.49 -4.67 -5.20
CA LEU A 138 -17.32 -4.25 -5.98
C LEU A 138 -17.26 -5.08 -7.26
N HIS A 139 -17.25 -4.43 -8.42
CA HIS A 139 -17.19 -5.10 -9.72
C HIS A 139 -16.01 -4.60 -10.54
N SER A 140 -15.43 -5.49 -11.35
CA SER A 140 -14.46 -5.10 -12.36
C SER A 140 -15.21 -4.55 -13.58
N GLU A 141 -14.92 -3.30 -13.94
CA GLU A 141 -15.44 -2.69 -15.17
C GLU A 141 -14.61 -3.10 -16.39
N SER A 142 -13.30 -3.20 -16.21
CA SER A 142 -12.39 -3.63 -17.25
C SER A 142 -11.18 -4.33 -16.69
N GLU A 143 -10.57 -5.15 -17.52
CA GLU A 143 -9.29 -5.78 -17.29
C GLU A 143 -8.33 -5.46 -18.44
N ALA A 144 -7.06 -5.27 -18.12
CA ALA A 144 -6.02 -5.01 -19.10
C ALA A 144 -4.77 -5.84 -18.79
N ALA A 145 -4.13 -6.33 -19.85
CA ALA A 145 -2.83 -6.96 -19.75
C ALA A 145 -1.74 -5.92 -19.41
N ILE A 146 -0.72 -6.34 -18.66
CA ILE A 146 0.47 -5.52 -18.43
C ILE A 146 1.45 -5.75 -19.59
N ILE A 147 1.48 -4.82 -20.53
CA ILE A 147 2.40 -4.84 -21.67
C ILE A 147 3.54 -3.84 -21.47
N LEU A 148 4.61 -3.94 -22.26
CA LEU A 148 5.75 -3.01 -22.14
C LEU A 148 5.32 -1.55 -22.31
N ARG A 149 4.32 -1.28 -23.14
CA ARG A 149 3.79 0.08 -23.37
C ARG A 149 2.81 0.56 -22.30
N THR A 150 2.52 -0.22 -21.27
CA THR A 150 1.62 0.21 -20.19
C THR A 150 2.27 1.35 -19.40
N ASP A 151 1.64 2.53 -19.37
CA ASP A 151 2.21 3.72 -18.72
C ASP A 151 2.54 3.51 -17.24
N ALA A 152 1.65 2.83 -16.50
CA ALA A 152 1.88 2.50 -15.10
C ALA A 152 3.14 1.66 -14.89
N LEU A 153 3.44 0.74 -15.82
CA LEU A 153 4.67 -0.07 -15.79
C LEU A 153 5.89 0.81 -16.04
N HIS A 154 5.85 1.69 -17.05
CA HIS A 154 6.95 2.61 -17.34
C HIS A 154 7.26 3.56 -16.18
N ILE A 155 6.22 4.14 -15.57
CA ILE A 155 6.37 5.03 -14.42
C ILE A 155 7.01 4.29 -13.25
N ALA A 156 6.50 3.09 -12.91
CA ALA A 156 7.05 2.27 -11.83
C ALA A 156 8.49 1.84 -12.11
N ALA A 157 8.78 1.35 -13.32
CA ALA A 157 10.10 0.90 -13.73
C ALA A 157 11.13 2.03 -13.65
N LYS A 158 10.81 3.21 -14.20
CA LYS A 158 11.68 4.40 -14.13
C LYS A 158 11.95 4.81 -12.67
N ARG A 159 10.91 4.84 -11.83
CA ARG A 159 11.04 5.29 -10.43
C ARG A 159 11.84 4.33 -9.56
N LEU A 160 11.75 3.03 -9.83
CA LEU A 160 12.41 1.98 -9.06
C LEU A 160 13.74 1.50 -9.70
N GLY A 161 14.18 2.12 -10.80
CA GLY A 161 15.39 1.72 -11.52
C GLY A 161 15.31 0.31 -12.12
N MET A 162 14.10 -0.14 -12.47
CA MET A 162 13.88 -1.48 -13.04
C MET A 162 13.93 -1.45 -14.57
N ARG A 163 14.44 -2.52 -15.16
CA ARG A 163 14.45 -2.76 -16.61
C ARG A 163 13.39 -3.79 -16.97
N CYS A 164 12.53 -3.45 -17.92
CA CYS A 164 11.50 -4.36 -18.44
C CYS A 164 11.87 -4.78 -19.86
N PHE A 165 11.79 -6.08 -20.13
CA PHE A 165 12.03 -6.69 -21.44
C PHE A 165 10.80 -7.48 -21.90
#